data_AF-A0A4Q3I891-F1
#
_entry.id   AF-A0A4Q3I891-F1
#
_cell.length_a   1.000
_cell.length_b   1.000
_cell.length_c   1.000
_cell.angle_alpha   90.00
_cell.angle_beta   90.00
_cell.angle_gamma   90.00
#
_symmetry.space_group_name_H-M   'P 1'
#
loop_
_entity.id
_entity.type
_entity.pdbx_description
1 polymer ?
#
loop_
_entity_poly.entity_id
_entity_poly.type
_entity_poly.pdbx_seq_one_letter_code
_entity_poly.pdbx_strand_id
1 'polypeptide(L)'
;FLSALGDAPSLITDLGCGTGACALVLAELGHSVTAVDGSEGMLAHARREAGMRELDVSFIQATMDEADLPDASADIVTMRNVLWTLENPSGALELARRILRPGGTLLLSDGLWFLHRENKSATEFGKQLPFFNGLSEVDARTLFHNEGFTQVKSWKHLFEAHPYGEVYDDSSRMIDYFVLTATKPS
;
A
#
# COMPACT_ATOMS: atom_id res chain seq x y z
N PHE A 1 2.51 -7.37 8.01
CA PHE A 1 3.05 -6.01 8.20
C PHE A 1 4.06 -5.94 9.33
N LEU A 2 3.72 -6.38 10.54
CA LEU A 2 4.47 -6.02 11.75
C LEU A 2 5.91 -6.54 11.81
N SER A 3 6.17 -7.74 11.30
CA SER A 3 7.52 -8.32 11.28
C SER A 3 8.51 -7.60 10.36
N ALA A 4 8.05 -6.70 9.49
CA ALA A 4 8.91 -5.90 8.60
C ALA A 4 9.32 -4.55 9.19
N LEU A 5 8.67 -4.11 10.29
CA LEU A 5 8.77 -2.73 10.79
C LEU A 5 9.95 -2.51 11.76
N GLY A 6 10.61 -3.60 12.19
CA GLY A 6 11.63 -3.55 13.26
C GLY A 6 11.03 -3.24 14.64
N ASP A 7 11.89 -3.17 15.66
CA ASP A 7 11.46 -2.99 17.05
C ASP A 7 11.37 -1.51 17.49
N ALA A 8 11.76 -0.57 16.62
CA ALA A 8 11.84 0.85 16.94
C ALA A 8 10.72 1.67 16.27
N PRO A 9 10.21 2.72 16.94
CA PRO A 9 9.34 3.70 16.29
C PRO A 9 9.96 4.22 14.99
N SER A 10 9.12 4.36 13.97
CA SER A 10 9.53 4.69 12.60
C SER A 10 8.59 5.77 12.05
N LEU A 11 9.06 6.53 11.08
CA LEU A 11 8.25 7.45 10.29
C LEU A 11 7.66 6.69 9.11
N ILE A 12 6.33 6.51 9.11
CA ILE A 12 5.64 5.70 8.09
C ILE A 12 4.69 6.58 7.28
N THR A 13 4.72 6.43 5.96
CA THR A 13 3.70 7.00 5.07
C THR A 13 2.87 5.88 4.43
N ASP A 14 1.56 5.87 4.69
CA ASP A 14 0.60 4.95 4.08
C ASP A 14 -0.05 5.63 2.87
N LEU A 15 0.42 5.27 1.67
CA LEU A 15 -0.06 5.82 0.41
C LEU A 15 -1.26 5.00 -0.07
N GLY A 16 -2.42 5.65 -0.21
CA GLY A 16 -3.69 5.01 -0.56
C GLY A 16 -4.32 4.33 0.65
N CYS A 17 -4.36 5.04 1.78
CA CYS A 17 -4.70 4.46 3.08
C CYS A 17 -6.16 4.01 3.19
N GLY A 18 -7.05 4.48 2.30
CA GLY A 18 -8.48 4.22 2.35
C GLY A 18 -9.06 4.57 3.71
N THR A 19 -9.78 3.63 4.32
CA THR A 19 -10.37 3.77 5.66
C THR A 19 -9.35 3.64 6.81
N GLY A 20 -8.05 3.58 6.52
CA GLY A 20 -6.98 3.59 7.50
C GLY A 20 -6.60 2.21 8.05
N ALA A 21 -6.97 1.12 7.38
CA ALA A 21 -6.73 -0.24 7.90
C ALA A 21 -5.26 -0.52 8.26
N CYS A 22 -4.31 -0.04 7.45
CA CYS A 22 -2.88 -0.13 7.75
C CYS A 22 -2.43 1.01 8.68
N ALA A 23 -2.69 2.26 8.30
CA ALA A 23 -2.30 3.44 9.07
C ALA A 23 -2.65 3.38 10.57
N LEU A 24 -3.86 2.96 10.92
CA LEU A 24 -4.33 2.93 12.31
C LEU A 24 -3.59 1.86 13.13
N VAL A 25 -3.39 0.66 12.58
CA VAL A 25 -2.63 -0.41 13.26
C VAL A 25 -1.18 0.01 13.45
N LEU A 26 -0.59 0.69 12.48
CA LEU A 26 0.79 1.19 12.59
C LEU A 26 0.91 2.27 13.69
N ALA A 27 -0.08 3.15 13.81
CA ALA A 27 -0.13 4.14 14.88
C ALA A 27 -0.35 3.50 16.26
N GLU A 28 -1.21 2.47 16.38
CA GLU A 28 -1.41 1.69 17.61
C GLU A 28 -0.11 1.06 18.12
N LEU A 29 0.82 0.74 17.22
CA LEU A 29 2.13 0.17 17.54
C LEU A 29 3.19 1.22 17.89
N GLY A 30 2.82 2.50 17.94
CA GLY A 30 3.70 3.59 18.34
C GLY A 30 4.55 4.17 17.22
N HIS A 31 4.24 3.90 15.95
CA HIS A 31 4.87 4.58 14.82
C HIS A 31 4.25 5.97 14.58
N SER A 32 5.03 6.87 13.99
CA SER A 32 4.51 8.17 13.53
C SER A 32 3.99 8.00 12.12
N VAL A 33 2.67 8.16 11.92
CA VAL A 33 2.01 7.81 10.67
C VAL A 33 1.45 9.04 9.95
N THR A 34 1.82 9.16 8.68
CA THR A 34 1.14 10.01 7.69
C THR A 34 0.33 9.11 6.76
N ALA A 35 -0.96 9.37 6.62
CA ALA A 35 -1.90 8.59 5.82
C ALA A 35 -2.45 9.46 4.68
N VAL A 36 -2.30 9.00 3.44
CA VAL A 36 -2.66 9.76 2.25
C VAL A 36 -3.70 9.00 1.44
N ASP A 37 -4.78 9.68 1.06
CA ASP A 37 -5.79 9.12 0.14
C ASP A 37 -6.47 10.25 -0.66
N GLY A 38 -6.88 9.97 -1.89
CA GLY A 38 -7.57 10.95 -2.72
C GLY A 38 -9.04 11.16 -2.33
N SER A 39 -9.64 10.20 -1.62
CA SER A 39 -11.04 10.21 -1.24
C SER A 39 -11.28 10.78 0.15
N GLU A 40 -11.85 11.99 0.22
CA GLU A 40 -12.24 12.58 1.49
C GLU A 40 -13.27 11.72 2.25
N GLY A 41 -14.13 10.98 1.55
CA GLY A 41 -15.06 10.04 2.18
C GLY A 41 -14.34 8.91 2.94
N MET A 42 -13.24 8.40 2.37
CA MET A 42 -12.40 7.39 3.02
C MET A 42 -11.65 7.98 4.21
N LEU A 43 -11.06 9.17 4.04
CA LEU A 43 -10.35 9.87 5.11
C LEU A 43 -11.26 10.27 6.27
N ALA A 44 -12.48 10.70 6.01
CA ALA A 44 -13.46 10.98 7.05
C ALA A 44 -13.76 9.73 7.91
N HIS A 45 -13.85 8.55 7.29
CA HIS A 45 -13.96 7.29 8.01
C HIS A 45 -12.69 7.02 8.83
N ALA A 46 -11.51 7.11 8.22
CA ALA A 46 -10.24 6.85 8.89
C ALA A 46 -10.00 7.77 10.10
N ARG A 47 -10.29 9.07 9.96
CA ARG A 47 -10.21 10.05 11.06
C ARG A 47 -11.16 9.72 12.21
N ARG A 48 -12.39 9.27 11.91
CA ARG A 48 -13.33 8.84 12.96
C ARG A 48 -12.80 7.63 13.71
N GLU A 49 -12.29 6.63 13.00
CA GLU A 49 -11.71 5.43 13.62
C GLU A 49 -10.47 5.78 14.46
N ALA A 50 -9.58 6.66 13.97
CA ALA A 50 -8.44 7.17 14.74
C ALA A 50 -8.89 7.84 16.05
N GLY A 51 -9.90 8.71 15.97
CA GLY A 51 -10.43 9.42 17.14
C GLY A 51 -11.05 8.49 18.19
N MET A 52 -11.76 7.45 17.77
CA MET A 52 -12.32 6.44 18.70
C MET A 52 -11.25 5.62 19.41
N ARG A 53 -10.05 5.52 18.83
CA ARG A 53 -8.91 4.76 19.37
C ARG A 53 -7.84 5.66 19.99
N GLU A 54 -8.09 6.97 20.04
CA GLU A 54 -7.16 7.99 20.55
C GLU A 54 -5.78 7.94 19.87
N LEU A 55 -5.77 7.70 18.55
CA LEU A 55 -4.55 7.60 17.76
C LEU A 55 -4.18 8.93 17.11
N ASP A 56 -2.89 9.27 17.14
CA ASP A 56 -2.32 10.41 16.45
C ASP A 56 -1.84 10.00 15.04
N VAL A 57 -2.60 10.40 14.02
CA VAL A 57 -2.31 10.12 12.61
C VAL A 57 -2.50 11.39 11.80
N SER A 58 -1.51 11.75 11.00
CA SER A 58 -1.60 12.87 10.06
C SER A 58 -2.31 12.42 8.78
N PHE A 59 -3.49 12.97 8.49
CA PHE A 59 -4.27 12.61 7.29
C PHE A 59 -4.18 13.70 6.23
N ILE A 60 -3.76 13.32 5.02
CA ILE A 60 -3.61 14.22 3.87
C ILE A 60 -4.53 13.76 2.75
N GLN A 61 -5.40 14.66 2.28
CA GLN A 61 -6.20 14.42 1.08
C GLN A 61 -5.39 14.81 -0.15
N ALA A 62 -4.94 13.83 -0.92
CA ALA A 62 -4.23 14.06 -2.17
C ALA A 62 -4.26 12.79 -3.05
N THR A 63 -4.25 12.98 -4.36
CA THR A 63 -3.90 11.91 -5.30
C THR A 63 -2.39 11.68 -5.31
N MET A 64 -1.92 10.56 -5.87
CA MET A 64 -0.47 10.27 -5.92
C MET A 64 0.29 11.31 -6.76
N ASP A 65 -0.35 11.89 -7.77
CA ASP A 65 0.27 12.90 -8.63
C ASP A 65 0.29 14.31 -7.98
N GLU A 66 -0.51 14.54 -6.94
CA GLU A 66 -0.67 15.85 -6.28
C GLU A 66 -0.07 15.89 -4.86
N ALA A 67 0.33 14.75 -4.30
CA ALA A 67 0.80 14.66 -2.92
C ALA A 67 2.12 15.39 -2.70
N ASP A 68 2.03 16.57 -2.07
CA ASP A 68 3.19 17.39 -1.67
C ASP A 68 3.78 16.91 -0.34
N LEU A 69 4.55 15.82 -0.42
CA LEU A 69 5.29 15.24 0.69
C LEU A 69 6.78 15.58 0.60
N PRO A 70 7.51 15.80 1.71
CA PRO A 70 8.94 16.09 1.65
C PRO A 70 9.78 14.90 1.16
N ASP A 71 10.89 15.19 0.49
CA ASP A 71 11.87 14.17 0.11
C ASP A 71 12.47 13.49 1.36
N ALA A 72 12.73 12.19 1.28
CA ALA A 72 13.40 11.43 2.33
C ALA A 72 12.78 11.54 3.75
N SER A 73 11.47 11.80 3.84
CA SER A 73 10.74 11.97 5.10
C SER A 73 10.26 10.66 5.75
N ALA A 74 10.35 9.52 5.07
CA ALA A 74 9.83 8.23 5.56
C ALA A 74 10.95 7.19 5.76
N ASP A 75 10.86 6.43 6.86
CA ASP A 75 11.55 5.14 7.03
C ASP A 75 10.92 4.08 6.12
N ILE A 76 9.59 4.04 6.15
CA ILE A 76 8.77 3.01 5.53
C ILE A 76 7.62 3.67 4.77
N VAL A 77 7.35 3.16 3.58
CA VAL A 77 6.14 3.48 2.82
C VAL A 77 5.32 2.21 2.70
N THR A 78 4.02 2.30 3.02
CA THR A 78 3.07 1.20 2.83
C THR A 78 2.11 1.52 1.70
N MET A 79 1.78 0.49 0.92
CA MET A 79 0.71 0.50 -0.06
C MET A 79 -0.06 -0.80 0.05
N ARG A 80 -1.38 -0.72 0.28
CA ARG A 80 -2.22 -1.92 0.38
C ARG A 80 -3.42 -1.82 -0.55
N ASN A 81 -3.44 -2.69 -1.56
CA ASN A 81 -4.50 -2.76 -2.57
C ASN A 81 -4.66 -1.44 -3.34
N VAL A 82 -3.55 -0.82 -3.74
CA VAL A 82 -3.52 0.56 -4.29
C VAL A 82 -3.11 0.58 -5.76
N LEU A 83 -2.04 -0.10 -6.14
CA LEU A 83 -1.46 0.08 -7.48
C LEU A 83 -2.42 -0.31 -8.61
N TRP A 84 -3.33 -1.26 -8.36
CA TRP A 84 -4.34 -1.66 -9.33
C TRP A 84 -5.47 -0.64 -9.53
N THR A 85 -5.59 0.35 -8.66
CA THR A 85 -6.62 1.40 -8.73
C THR A 85 -6.13 2.67 -9.46
N LEU A 86 -4.88 2.70 -9.93
CA LEU A 86 -4.23 3.90 -10.44
C LEU A 86 -4.06 3.87 -11.96
N GLU A 87 -4.27 5.01 -12.61
CA GLU A 87 -3.93 5.21 -14.03
C GLU A 87 -2.41 5.22 -14.23
N ASN A 88 -1.65 5.76 -13.26
CA ASN A 88 -0.20 5.84 -13.28
C ASN A 88 0.44 5.15 -12.04
N PRO A 89 0.51 3.80 -12.00
CA PRO A 89 1.16 3.07 -10.90
C PRO A 89 2.65 3.40 -10.76
N SER A 90 3.34 3.67 -11.86
CA SER A 90 4.74 4.10 -11.86
C SER A 90 4.94 5.43 -11.12
N GLY A 91 4.08 6.42 -11.35
CA GLY A 91 4.13 7.70 -10.62
C GLY A 91 3.96 7.54 -9.11
N ALA A 92 3.10 6.62 -8.66
CA ALA A 92 2.95 6.31 -7.23
C ALA A 92 4.23 5.69 -6.64
N LEU A 93 4.91 4.82 -7.38
CA LEU A 93 6.18 4.23 -6.97
C LEU A 93 7.33 5.24 -7.02
N GLU A 94 7.31 6.17 -7.97
CA GLU A 94 8.24 7.30 -8.01
C GLU A 94 8.08 8.19 -6.77
N LEU A 95 6.84 8.54 -6.42
CA LEU A 95 6.51 9.26 -5.18
C LEU A 95 7.03 8.50 -3.96
N ALA A 96 6.71 7.20 -3.84
CA ALA A 96 7.17 6.36 -2.74
C ALA A 96 8.70 6.37 -2.63
N ARG A 97 9.40 6.21 -3.75
CA ARG A 97 10.87 6.24 -3.79
C ARG A 97 11.40 7.62 -3.42
N ARG A 98 10.76 8.70 -3.82
CA ARG A 98 11.17 10.07 -3.49
C ARG A 98 11.11 10.33 -1.98
N ILE A 99 9.98 10.00 -1.35
CA ILE A 99 9.75 10.26 0.08
C ILE A 99 10.47 9.29 1.01
N LEU A 100 10.84 8.09 0.54
CA LEU A 100 11.68 7.18 1.32
C LEU A 100 13.08 7.76 1.52
N ARG A 101 13.63 7.64 2.73
CA ARG A 101 15.06 7.88 2.95
C ARG A 101 15.91 6.85 2.19
N PRO A 102 17.18 7.14 1.85
CA PRO A 102 18.09 6.13 1.35
C PRO A 102 18.16 4.94 2.31
N GLY A 103 18.01 3.71 1.81
CA GLY A 103 17.89 2.49 2.64
C GLY A 103 16.49 2.23 3.23
N GLY A 104 15.53 3.13 3.03
CA GLY A 104 14.14 2.97 3.45
C GLY A 104 13.41 1.86 2.70
N THR A 105 12.31 1.38 3.28
CA THR A 105 11.57 0.20 2.80
C THR A 105 10.20 0.57 2.25
N LEU A 106 9.92 0.14 1.01
CA LEU A 106 8.57 0.03 0.50
C LEU A 106 7.99 -1.34 0.89
N LEU A 107 6.79 -1.35 1.45
CA LEU A 107 6.02 -2.56 1.71
C LEU A 107 4.70 -2.48 0.93
N LEU A 108 4.53 -3.41 -0.02
CA LEU A 108 3.34 -3.52 -0.85
C LEU A 108 2.59 -4.81 -0.54
N SER A 109 1.27 -4.72 -0.47
CA SER A 109 0.38 -5.85 -0.27
C SER A 109 -0.77 -5.73 -1.27
N ASP A 110 -0.90 -6.65 -2.21
CA ASP A 110 -1.90 -6.59 -3.28
C ASP A 110 -2.27 -7.99 -3.79
N GLY A 111 -3.15 -8.08 -4.79
CA GLY A 111 -3.50 -9.36 -5.40
C GLY A 111 -4.44 -9.23 -6.60
N LEU A 112 -4.94 -10.39 -7.05
CA LEU A 112 -5.89 -10.51 -8.17
C LEU A 112 -7.33 -10.60 -7.66
N TRP A 113 -8.06 -9.48 -7.74
CA TRP A 113 -9.32 -9.26 -7.03
C TRP A 113 -10.59 -9.60 -7.82
N PHE A 114 -10.56 -9.44 -9.15
CA PHE A 114 -11.78 -9.42 -9.96
C PHE A 114 -11.72 -10.24 -11.24
N LEU A 115 -10.80 -11.21 -11.35
CA LEU A 115 -10.69 -12.07 -12.54
C LEU A 115 -12.03 -12.66 -13.02
N HIS A 116 -13.04 -12.73 -12.14
CA HIS A 116 -14.34 -13.32 -12.43
C HIS A 116 -15.56 -12.64 -11.75
N ARG A 117 -15.54 -11.33 -11.45
CA ARG A 117 -16.74 -10.55 -11.01
C ARG A 117 -17.23 -9.63 -12.14
N GLU A 118 -18.46 -9.85 -12.62
CA GLU A 118 -19.13 -8.92 -13.54
C GLU A 118 -19.78 -7.76 -12.76
N ASN A 119 -19.01 -6.74 -12.40
CA ASN A 119 -19.56 -5.49 -11.86
C ASN A 119 -19.51 -4.39 -12.93
N LYS A 120 -20.63 -4.15 -13.62
CA LYS A 120 -20.71 -3.23 -14.77
C LYS A 120 -20.09 -1.85 -14.52
N SER A 121 -20.20 -1.30 -13.31
CA SER A 121 -19.64 0.02 -12.97
C SER A 121 -18.10 0.01 -12.84
N ALA A 122 -17.55 -0.99 -12.15
CA ALA A 122 -16.11 -1.21 -12.04
C ALA A 122 -15.50 -1.62 -13.39
N THR A 123 -16.25 -2.33 -14.23
CA THR A 123 -15.81 -2.76 -15.56
C THR A 123 -15.66 -1.59 -16.54
N GLU A 124 -16.54 -0.59 -16.50
CA GLU A 124 -16.44 0.55 -17.43
C GLU A 124 -15.30 1.52 -17.07
N PHE A 125 -15.08 1.79 -15.78
CA PHE A 125 -13.96 2.62 -15.34
C PHE A 125 -12.63 1.85 -15.41
N GLY A 126 -12.63 0.61 -14.92
CA GLY A 126 -11.42 -0.17 -14.75
C GLY A 126 -10.77 -0.65 -16.05
N LYS A 127 -11.50 -0.78 -17.16
CA LYS A 127 -10.93 -1.15 -18.48
C LYS A 127 -9.81 -0.21 -18.95
N GLN A 128 -9.76 1.01 -18.43
CA GLN A 128 -8.75 2.00 -18.80
C GLN A 128 -7.50 1.91 -17.92
N LEU A 129 -7.56 1.15 -16.82
CA LEU A 129 -6.45 0.99 -15.88
C LEU A 129 -5.47 -0.09 -16.33
N PRO A 130 -4.15 0.11 -16.13
CA PRO A 130 -3.12 -0.83 -16.56
C PRO A 130 -3.19 -2.19 -15.85
N PHE A 131 -3.74 -2.24 -14.63
CA PHE A 131 -3.86 -3.45 -13.81
C PHE A 131 -5.32 -3.71 -13.42
N PHE A 132 -6.22 -3.58 -14.39
CA PHE A 132 -7.62 -3.97 -14.20
C PHE A 132 -7.73 -5.42 -13.70
N ASN A 133 -8.58 -5.66 -12.69
CA ASN A 133 -8.73 -6.91 -11.94
C ASN A 133 -7.62 -7.25 -10.94
N GLY A 134 -6.65 -6.38 -10.74
CA GLY A 134 -5.62 -6.54 -9.72
C GLY A 134 -4.22 -6.61 -10.30
N LEU A 135 -3.25 -6.67 -9.39
CA LEU A 135 -1.83 -6.74 -9.70
C LEU A 135 -1.33 -8.15 -9.37
N SER A 136 -0.49 -8.74 -10.22
CA SER A 136 0.20 -10.00 -9.91
C SER A 136 1.55 -9.73 -9.22
N GLU A 137 2.10 -10.70 -8.48
CA GLU A 137 3.43 -10.54 -7.86
C GLU A 137 4.52 -10.31 -8.94
N VAL A 138 4.38 -10.95 -10.11
CA VAL A 138 5.33 -10.81 -11.24
C VAL A 138 5.32 -9.39 -11.79
N ASP A 139 4.14 -8.81 -11.99
CA ASP A 139 4.01 -7.43 -12.47
C ASP A 139 4.52 -6.43 -11.43
N ALA A 140 4.18 -6.64 -10.15
CA ALA A 140 4.68 -5.82 -9.05
C ALA A 140 6.22 -5.81 -8.98
N ARG A 141 6.85 -6.98 -9.13
CA ARG A 141 8.32 -7.09 -9.18
C ARG A 141 8.92 -6.36 -10.38
N THR A 142 8.26 -6.41 -11.52
CA THR A 142 8.69 -5.72 -12.74
C THR A 142 8.62 -4.20 -12.55
N LEU A 143 7.51 -3.69 -11.99
CA LEU A 143 7.39 -2.28 -11.63
C LEU A 143 8.49 -1.85 -10.66
N PHE A 144 8.72 -2.60 -9.58
CA PHE A 144 9.74 -2.26 -8.60
C PHE A 144 11.13 -2.15 -9.21
N HIS A 145 11.50 -3.09 -10.08
CA HIS A 145 12.76 -3.05 -10.81
C HIS A 145 12.87 -1.82 -11.71
N ASN A 146 11.81 -1.51 -12.47
CA ASN A 146 11.80 -0.37 -13.40
C ASN A 146 11.91 0.96 -12.66
N GLU A 147 11.31 1.06 -11.48
CA GLU A 147 11.36 2.26 -10.64
C GLU A 147 12.62 2.34 -9.76
N GLY A 148 13.55 1.38 -9.91
CA GLY A 148 14.86 1.43 -9.25
C GLY A 148 14.86 0.97 -7.78
N PHE A 149 13.83 0.25 -7.34
CA PHE A 149 13.88 -0.45 -6.06
C PHE A 149 14.77 -1.71 -6.16
N THR A 150 15.41 -2.06 -5.05
CA THR A 150 16.29 -3.23 -4.96
C THR A 150 15.89 -4.14 -3.81
N GLN A 151 16.57 -5.29 -3.67
CA GLN A 151 16.33 -6.26 -2.59
C GLN A 151 14.87 -6.69 -2.44
N VAL A 152 14.17 -6.93 -3.55
CA VAL A 152 12.74 -7.27 -3.54
C VAL A 152 12.51 -8.67 -2.96
N LYS A 153 11.86 -8.75 -1.79
CA LYS A 153 11.60 -10.01 -1.07
C LYS A 153 10.10 -10.27 -0.94
N SER A 154 9.67 -11.52 -1.16
CA SER A 154 8.28 -11.95 -0.90
C SER A 154 8.10 -12.33 0.56
N TRP A 155 6.89 -12.12 1.09
CA TRP A 155 6.43 -12.32 2.47
C TRP A 155 7.00 -13.52 3.25
N LYS A 156 7.51 -14.56 2.59
CA LYS A 156 8.17 -15.72 3.22
C LYS A 156 9.36 -15.36 4.11
N HIS A 157 9.95 -14.17 3.94
CA HIS A 157 10.98 -13.65 4.85
C HIS A 157 10.40 -13.01 6.13
N LEU A 158 9.10 -12.75 6.16
CA LEU A 158 8.38 -12.05 7.22
C LEU A 158 7.47 -12.98 8.03
N PHE A 159 7.04 -14.11 7.45
CA PHE A 159 6.08 -15.03 8.04
C PHE A 159 6.42 -16.49 7.68
N GLU A 160 6.19 -17.41 8.61
CA GLU A 160 6.34 -18.86 8.38
C GLU A 160 5.27 -19.43 7.43
N ALA A 161 4.10 -18.78 7.35
CA ALA A 161 2.98 -19.12 6.47
C ALA A 161 2.40 -17.83 5.86
N HIS A 162 1.60 -17.96 4.79
CA HIS A 162 1.06 -16.78 4.09
C HIS A 162 0.31 -15.90 5.11
N PRO A 163 0.60 -14.58 5.21
CA PRO A 163 0.10 -13.74 6.31
C PRO A 163 -1.43 -13.61 6.36
N TYR A 164 -2.10 -13.97 5.27
CA TYR A 164 -3.56 -13.99 5.18
C TYR A 164 -4.14 -15.40 4.99
N GLY A 165 -3.30 -16.45 5.05
CA GLY A 165 -3.70 -17.80 4.67
C GLY A 165 -4.14 -17.88 3.20
N GLU A 166 -5.02 -18.84 2.90
CA GLU A 166 -5.77 -18.84 1.64
C GLU A 166 -6.82 -17.73 1.69
N VAL A 167 -6.62 -16.70 0.87
CA VAL A 167 -7.57 -15.58 0.76
C VAL A 167 -8.62 -15.95 -0.28
N TYR A 168 -9.90 -15.71 0.01
CA TYR A 168 -10.99 -16.00 -0.91
C TYR A 168 -11.85 -14.76 -1.16
N ASP A 169 -12.39 -14.64 -2.38
CA ASP A 169 -13.43 -13.65 -2.67
C ASP A 169 -14.81 -14.08 -2.13
N ASP A 170 -15.82 -13.21 -2.24
CA ASP A 170 -17.20 -13.45 -1.80
C ASP A 170 -17.85 -14.70 -2.43
N SER A 171 -17.23 -15.29 -3.45
CA SER A 171 -17.67 -16.52 -4.13
C SER A 171 -16.81 -17.75 -3.80
N SER A 172 -16.00 -17.67 -2.73
CA SER A 172 -15.12 -18.74 -2.27
C SER A 172 -14.04 -19.14 -3.27
N ARG A 173 -13.59 -18.22 -4.13
CA ARG A 173 -12.47 -18.44 -5.05
C ARG A 173 -11.17 -17.88 -4.49
N MET A 174 -10.09 -18.65 -4.60
CA MET A 174 -8.78 -18.25 -4.09
C MET A 174 -8.29 -16.99 -4.81
N ILE A 175 -7.90 -15.98 -4.04
CA ILE A 175 -7.24 -14.77 -4.47
C ILE A 175 -5.74 -15.01 -4.37
N ASP A 176 -5.02 -14.83 -5.49
CA ASP A 176 -3.56 -14.78 -5.49
C ASP A 176 -3.14 -13.44 -4.89
N TYR A 177 -2.97 -13.43 -3.57
CA TYR A 177 -2.61 -12.29 -2.76
C TYR A 177 -1.14 -12.40 -2.38
N PHE A 178 -0.41 -11.30 -2.40
CA PHE A 178 1.02 -11.29 -2.06
C PHE A 178 1.38 -10.10 -1.18
N VAL A 179 2.54 -10.22 -0.52
CA VAL A 179 3.22 -9.09 0.13
C VAL A 179 4.66 -9.08 -0.32
N LEU A 180 5.12 -7.91 -0.76
CA LEU A 180 6.51 -7.64 -1.13
C LEU A 180 7.10 -6.55 -0.23
N THR A 181 8.39 -6.69 0.07
CA THR A 181 9.22 -5.58 0.53
C THR A 181 10.25 -5.26 -0.53
N ALA A 182 10.64 -3.99 -0.62
CA ALA A 182 11.67 -3.51 -1.51
C ALA A 182 12.40 -2.32 -0.89
N THR A 183 13.66 -2.11 -1.24
CA THR A 183 14.53 -1.12 -0.60
C THR A 183 14.90 -0.02 -1.59
N LYS A 184 14.79 1.25 -1.15
CA LYS A 184 15.37 2.38 -1.86
C LYS A 184 16.90 2.30 -1.74
N PRO A 185 17.65 2.23 -2.85
CA PRO A 185 19.12 2.25 -2.81
C PRO A 185 19.68 3.47 -2.09
N SER A 186 20.92 3.35 -1.60
CA SER A 186 21.66 4.47 -0.99
C SER A 186 21.97 5.59 -1.99
#